data_AF-A0A352RU50-F1
#
_entry.id   AF-A0A352RU50-F1
#
_cell.length_a   1.000
_cell.length_b   1.000
_cell.length_c   1.000
_cell.angle_alpha   90.00
_cell.angle_beta   90.00
_cell.angle_gamma   90.00
#
_symmetry.space_group_name_H-M   'P 1'
#
loop_
_entity.id
_entity.type
_entity.pdbx_description
1 polymer ?
#
loop_
_entity_poly.entity_id
_entity_poly.type
_entity_poly.pdbx_seq_one_letter_code
_entity_poly.pdbx_strand_id
1 'polypeptide(L)'
;AAGQAHTVEITGFVVASLFYQSVLIAFASYLIWFWLLRQYLASRLSVFSFLTPLFGVAFGVLLMHDHVGVRFALAAVMVLGGIVLVNRRA
;
A
#
# COMPACT_ATOMS: atom_id res chain seq x y z
N ALA A 1 1.04 -28.76 -23.99
CA ALA A 1 0.85 -28.07 -22.70
C ALA A 1 -0.41 -27.24 -22.79
N ALA A 2 -1.57 -27.89 -22.63
CA ALA A 2 -2.87 -27.22 -22.72
C ALA A 2 -3.04 -26.36 -21.47
N GLY A 3 -3.13 -25.05 -21.67
CA GLY A 3 -3.43 -24.10 -20.60
C GLY A 3 -4.77 -24.48 -19.98
N GLN A 4 -4.80 -24.58 -18.66
CA GLN A 4 -6.04 -24.64 -17.91
C GLN A 4 -6.75 -23.30 -18.12
N ALA A 5 -7.55 -23.21 -19.17
CA ALA A 5 -8.53 -22.16 -19.34
C ALA A 5 -9.57 -22.37 -18.23
N HIS A 6 -9.26 -21.88 -17.03
CA HIS A 6 -10.27 -21.63 -16.01
C HIS A 6 -11.34 -20.79 -16.72
N THR A 7 -12.53 -21.36 -16.91
CA THR A 7 -13.69 -20.64 -17.39
C THR A 7 -13.93 -19.51 -16.40
N VAL A 8 -13.50 -18.30 -16.77
CA VAL A 8 -13.71 -17.10 -15.96
C VAL A 8 -15.20 -16.83 -16.05
N GLU A 9 -15.95 -17.36 -15.08
CA GLU A 9 -17.34 -17.01 -14.91
C GLU A 9 -17.37 -15.52 -14.53
N ILE A 10 -17.80 -14.68 -15.47
CA ILE A 10 -17.96 -13.25 -15.22
C ILE A 10 -19.20 -13.08 -14.35
N THR A 11 -19.02 -13.33 -13.07
CA THR A 11 -20.02 -13.06 -12.03
C THR A 11 -20.04 -11.55 -11.78
N GLY A 12 -21.21 -11.00 -11.39
CA GLY A 12 -21.32 -9.58 -11.02
C GLY A 12 -20.31 -9.15 -9.94
N PHE A 13 -19.90 -10.08 -9.07
CA PHE A 13 -18.84 -9.86 -8.09
C PHE A 13 -17.47 -9.57 -8.73
N VAL A 14 -17.08 -10.29 -9.79
CA VAL A 14 -15.80 -10.08 -10.50
C VAL A 14 -15.77 -8.68 -11.12
N VAL A 15 -16.87 -8.26 -11.74
CA VAL A 15 -16.98 -6.91 -12.34
C VAL A 15 -16.94 -5.83 -11.26
N ALA A 16 -17.63 -6.05 -10.13
CA ALA A 16 -17.60 -5.12 -9.00
C ALA A 16 -16.20 -5.00 -8.38
N SER A 17 -15.48 -6.11 -8.19
CA SER A 17 -14.10 -6.10 -7.69
C SER A 17 -13.15 -5.37 -8.66
N LEU A 18 -13.29 -5.61 -9.97
CA LEU A 18 -12.51 -4.89 -10.98
C LEU A 18 -12.81 -3.39 -10.99
N PHE A 19 -14.08 -3.01 -10.87
CA PHE A 19 -14.47 -1.61 -10.77
C PHE A 19 -13.90 -0.96 -9.51
N TYR A 20 -14.04 -1.62 -8.36
CA TYR A 20 -13.48 -1.15 -7.10
C TYR A 20 -11.97 -0.93 -7.19
N GLN A 21 -11.24 -1.91 -7.69
CA GLN A 21 -9.78 -1.84 -7.79
C GLN A 21 -9.32 -0.77 -8.79
N SER A 22 -9.94 -0.68 -9.96
CA SER A 22 -9.51 0.23 -11.03
C SER A 22 -9.95 1.67 -10.81
N VAL A 23 -11.21 1.90 -10.43
CA VAL A 23 -11.80 3.24 -10.32
C VAL A 23 -11.57 3.84 -8.93
N LEU A 24 -11.88 3.07 -7.88
CA LEU A 24 -11.79 3.61 -6.52
C LEU A 24 -10.37 3.56 -6.00
N ILE A 25 -9.67 2.43 -6.14
CA ILE A 25 -8.29 2.34 -5.66
C ILE A 25 -7.32 3.02 -6.61
N ALA A 26 -7.15 2.52 -7.84
CA ALA A 26 -6.09 3.02 -8.72
C ALA A 26 -6.35 4.46 -9.20
N PHE A 27 -7.50 4.73 -9.82
CA PHE A 27 -7.77 6.05 -10.41
C PHE A 27 -7.84 7.15 -9.35
N ALA A 28 -8.56 6.96 -8.24
CA ALA A 28 -8.60 7.98 -7.18
C ALA A 28 -7.23 8.21 -6.54
N SER A 29 -6.45 7.16 -6.28
CA SER A 29 -5.09 7.29 -5.71
C SER A 29 -4.18 8.11 -6.63
N TYR A 30 -4.18 7.82 -7.93
CA TYR A 30 -3.38 8.59 -8.88
C TYR A 30 -3.89 10.02 -9.04
N LEU A 31 -5.21 10.23 -9.06
CA LEU A 31 -5.78 11.57 -9.15
C LEU A 31 -5.37 12.43 -7.95
N ILE A 32 -5.49 11.88 -6.73
CA ILE A 32 -5.04 12.52 -5.48
C ILE A 32 -3.54 12.77 -5.55
N TRP A 33 -2.75 11.78 -5.96
CA TRP A 33 -1.30 11.91 -6.09
C TRP A 33 -0.89 13.04 -7.05
N PHE A 34 -1.48 13.08 -8.25
CA PHE A 34 -1.22 14.15 -9.22
C PHE A 34 -1.72 15.51 -8.74
N TRP A 35 -2.84 15.55 -8.02
CA TRP A 35 -3.31 16.77 -7.39
C TRP A 35 -2.33 17.27 -6.31
N LEU A 36 -1.83 16.39 -5.44
CA LEU A 36 -0.81 16.72 -4.46
C LEU A 36 0.52 17.15 -5.10
N LEU A 37 0.95 16.51 -6.19
CA LEU A 37 2.16 16.92 -6.93
C LEU A 37 2.05 18.36 -7.47
N ARG A 38 0.85 18.85 -7.75
CA ARG A 38 0.63 20.25 -8.17
C ARG A 38 0.70 21.25 -7.02
N GLN A 39 0.38 20.84 -5.79
CA GLN A 39 0.30 21.73 -4.62
C GLN A 39 1.48 21.60 -3.64
N TYR A 40 2.20 20.47 -3.63
CA TYR A 40 3.29 20.19 -2.70
C TYR A 40 4.60 19.92 -3.43
N LEU A 41 5.70 20.47 -2.90
CA LEU A 41 7.07 20.14 -3.31
C LEU A 41 7.25 18.62 -3.24
N ALA A 42 7.68 18.00 -4.34
CA ALA A 42 7.84 16.54 -4.49
C ALA A 42 8.60 15.88 -3.31
N SER A 43 9.52 16.62 -2.68
CA SER A 43 10.27 16.17 -1.51
C SER A 43 9.42 15.88 -0.27
N ARG A 44 8.30 16.60 -0.03
CA ARG A 44 7.40 16.30 1.10
C ARG A 44 6.50 15.11 0.83
N LEU A 45 6.22 14.84 -0.44
CA LEU A 45 5.35 13.75 -0.86
C LEU A 45 6.07 12.40 -0.84
N SER A 46 7.39 12.36 -1.10
CA SER A 46 8.19 11.14 -0.98
C SER A 46 8.27 10.61 0.45
N VAL A 47 8.26 11.50 1.46
CA VAL A 47 8.23 11.14 2.88
C VAL A 47 6.97 10.32 3.23
N PHE A 48 5.84 10.61 2.59
CA PHE A 48 4.61 9.82 2.77
C PHE A 48 4.74 8.38 2.27
N SER A 49 5.45 8.15 1.16
CA SER A 49 5.71 6.81 0.64
C SER A 49 6.56 5.98 1.61
N PHE A 50 7.43 6.63 2.39
CA PHE A 50 8.18 5.95 3.45
C PHE A 50 7.31 5.58 4.66
N LEU A 51 6.15 6.20 4.86
CA LEU A 51 5.20 5.82 5.90
C LEU A 51 4.32 4.62 5.50
N THR A 52 4.23 4.27 4.21
CA THR A 52 3.45 3.13 3.72
C THR A 52 3.70 1.81 4.47
N PRO A 53 4.96 1.36 4.69
CA PRO A 53 5.21 0.15 5.48
C PRO A 53 4.72 0.27 6.93
N LEU A 54 4.77 1.46 7.54
CA LEU A 54 4.26 1.66 8.89
C LEU A 54 2.73 1.53 8.94
N PHE A 55 2.03 2.15 7.98
CA PHE A 55 0.58 1.97 7.86
C PHE A 55 0.23 0.50 7.57
N GLY A 56 0.97 -0.18 6.69
CA GLY A 56 0.76 -1.61 6.41
C GLY A 56 0.90 -2.49 7.66
N VAL A 57 1.94 -2.27 8.46
CA VAL A 57 2.13 -2.96 9.75
C VAL A 57 1.00 -2.61 10.71
N ALA A 58 0.72 -1.33 10.92
CA ALA A 58 -0.30 -0.88 11.86
C ALA A 58 -1.69 -1.46 11.52
N PHE A 59 -2.09 -1.41 10.25
CA PHE A 59 -3.33 -2.01 9.78
C PHE A 59 -3.30 -3.54 9.88
N GLY A 60 -2.18 -4.21 9.62
CA GLY A 60 -2.04 -5.65 9.82
C GLY A 60 -2.26 -6.07 11.27
N VAL A 61 -1.69 -5.33 12.23
CA VAL A 61 -1.92 -5.59 13.67
C VAL A 61 -3.34 -5.25 14.08
N LEU A 62 -3.88 -4.11 13.63
CA LEU A 62 -5.17 -3.60 14.07
C LEU A 62 -6.37 -4.37 13.48
N LEU A 63 -6.32 -4.74 12.20
CA LEU A 63 -7.42 -5.44 11.52
C LEU A 63 -7.33 -6.95 11.71
N MET A 64 -6.14 -7.54 11.58
CA MET A 64 -5.98 -8.99 11.64
C MET A 64 -5.88 -9.51 13.08
N HIS A 65 -5.65 -8.63 14.08
CA HIS A 65 -5.30 -9.00 15.45
C HIS A 65 -4.15 -10.01 15.53
N ASP A 66 -3.29 -10.02 14.51
CA ASP A 66 -2.22 -10.99 14.42
C ASP A 66 -1.24 -10.78 15.58
N HIS A 67 -0.92 -11.87 16.27
CA HIS A 67 0.09 -11.87 17.30
C HIS A 67 1.42 -11.54 16.65
N VAL A 68 1.84 -10.28 16.80
CA VAL A 68 3.09 -9.79 16.26
C VAL A 68 4.23 -10.53 16.93
N GLY A 69 4.76 -11.54 16.24
CA GLY A 69 5.91 -12.28 16.71
C GLY A 69 7.11 -11.34 16.91
N VAL A 70 7.92 -11.59 17.93
CA VAL A 70 9.09 -10.77 18.27
C VAL A 70 10.01 -10.52 17.08
N ARG A 71 10.15 -11.50 16.17
CA ARG A 71 10.95 -11.39 14.93
C ARG A 71 10.39 -10.35 13.96
N PHE A 72 9.06 -10.27 13.82
CA PHE A 72 8.41 -9.26 12.98
C PHE A 72 8.52 -7.88 13.60
N ALA A 73 8.32 -7.75 14.92
CA ALA A 73 8.53 -6.49 15.62
C ALA A 73 9.97 -5.98 15.42
N LEU A 74 10.97 -6.86 15.50
CA LEU A 74 12.38 -6.52 15.28
C LEU A 74 12.64 -6.05 13.84
N ALA A 75 12.06 -6.74 12.85
CA ALA A 75 12.12 -6.33 11.46
C ALA A 75 11.43 -4.97 11.22
N ALA A 76 10.25 -4.75 11.81
CA ALA A 76 9.51 -3.49 11.71
C ALA A 76 10.29 -2.31 12.30
N VAL A 77 10.96 -2.51 13.44
CA VAL A 77 11.85 -1.50 14.06
C VAL A 77 13.05 -1.21 13.16
N MET A 78 13.66 -2.23 12.55
CA MET A 78 14.77 -2.05 11.58
C MET A 78 14.33 -1.22 10.37
N VAL A 79 13.16 -1.51 9.81
CA VAL A 79 12.59 -0.76 8.67
C VAL A 79 12.29 0.68 9.07
N LEU A 80 11.67 0.90 10.24
CA LEU A 80 11.43 2.23 10.79
C LEU A 80 12.72 3.02 11.00
N GLY A 81 13.77 2.36 11.51
CA GLY A 81 15.09 2.95 11.65
C GLY A 81 15.68 3.41 10.31
N GLY A 82 15.57 2.58 9.27
CA GLY A 82 16.01 2.92 7.91
C GLY A 82 15.25 4.12 7.33
N ILE A 83 13.92 4.15 7.51
CA ILE A 83 13.07 5.27 7.09
C ILE A 83 13.50 6.57 7.76
N VAL A 84 13.68 6.56 9.10
CA VAL A 84 14.08 7.74 9.86
C VAL A 84 15.48 8.22 9.43
N LEU A 85 16.41 7.30 9.18
CA LEU A 85 17.77 7.64 8.76
C LEU A 85 17.79 8.33 7.37
N VAL A 86 16.99 7.83 6.42
CA VAL A 86 16.86 8.44 5.08
C VAL A 86 16.16 9.80 5.18
N ASN A 87 15.08 9.88 5.95
CA ASN A 87 14.29 11.11 6.10
C ASN A 87 15.05 12.22 6.86
N ARG A 88 16.04 11.88 7.68
CA ARG A 88 16.90 12.87 8.36
C ARG A 88 17.95 13.53 7.45
N ARG A 89 18.24 12.95 6.29
CA ARG A 89 19.22 13.47 5.33
C ARG A 89 18.63 14.23 4.15
N ALA A 90 17.30 14.25 4.02
CA ALA A 90 16.56 15.03 3.02
C ALA A 90 16.16 16.40 3.60
#